data_AF-A0A257S0K2-F1
#
_entry.id   AF-A0A257S0K2-F1
#
_cell.length_a   1.000
_cell.length_b   1.000
_cell.length_c   1.000
_cell.angle_alpha   90.00
_cell.angle_beta   90.00
_cell.angle_gamma   90.00
#
_symmetry.space_group_name_H-M   'P 1'
#
loop_
_entity.id
_entity.type
_entity.pdbx_description
1 polymer ?
#
loop_
_entity_poly.entity_id
_entity_poly.type
_entity_poly.pdbx_seq_one_letter_code
_entity_poly.pdbx_strand_id
1 'polypeptide(L)'
;MAVDHVPVGRSTLSFVVRRARGRITLSVRRSGDRTPVELVFSPALPLGAHAAGTGVTVHETLGDVHATVRTTLVDSATLGVSYSGGWSIVPPEMPPMIGDRSKAPRVLSERLAGAGANYVVSLEGLAGRTYGFRVMAPGVTAARTLAASASAGATVTTAGVAGAGRMIEVTFPIAGADADGYTAAVVTISGRRP
;
A
#
# COMPACT_ATOMS: atom_id res chain seq x y z
N MET A 1 -0.13 10.37 6.96
CA MET A 1 0.32 9.98 8.32
C MET A 1 1.18 11.09 8.87
N ALA A 2 1.00 11.45 10.13
CA ALA A 2 1.84 12.42 10.83
C ALA A 2 2.31 11.81 12.15
N VAL A 3 3.54 12.12 12.54
CA VAL A 3 4.11 11.78 13.86
C VAL A 3 4.81 13.02 14.36
N ASP A 4 4.51 13.38 15.60
CA ASP A 4 5.01 14.57 16.23
C ASP A 4 5.90 14.24 17.43
N HIS A 5 6.83 15.14 17.71
CA HIS A 5 7.65 15.13 18.91
C HIS A 5 8.54 13.89 19.12
N VAL A 6 9.13 13.34 18.06
CA VAL A 6 10.07 12.21 18.17
C VAL A 6 11.43 12.69 18.67
N PRO A 7 11.92 12.23 19.84
CA PRO A 7 13.21 12.64 20.38
C PRO A 7 14.37 12.01 19.59
N VAL A 8 15.34 12.83 19.18
CA VAL A 8 16.56 12.41 18.47
C VAL A 8 17.75 13.22 19.02
N GLY A 9 18.55 12.58 19.86
CA GLY A 9 19.64 13.25 20.59
C GLY A 9 19.10 14.38 21.47
N ARG A 10 19.59 15.61 21.27
CA ARG A 10 19.16 16.84 21.95
C ARG A 10 18.09 17.63 21.19
N SER A 11 17.40 16.97 20.27
CA SER A 11 16.45 17.58 19.35
C SER A 11 15.17 16.76 19.27
N THR A 12 14.15 17.37 18.69
CA THR A 12 12.87 16.72 18.45
C THR A 12 12.49 16.86 16.98
N LEU A 13 11.97 15.78 16.39
CA LEU A 13 11.49 15.74 15.00
C LEU A 13 9.98 15.57 14.94
N SER A 14 9.34 16.33 14.06
CA SER A 14 7.99 16.07 13.56
C SER A 14 8.06 15.72 12.08
N PHE A 15 7.31 14.72 11.64
CA PHE A 15 7.28 14.34 10.24
C PHE A 15 5.89 14.00 9.73
N VAL A 16 5.67 14.35 8.46
CA VAL A 16 4.43 14.08 7.73
C VAL A 16 4.76 13.31 6.47
N VAL A 17 4.18 12.11 6.35
CA VAL A 17 4.23 11.30 5.12
C VAL A 17 2.93 11.46 4.37
N ARG A 18 3.04 11.86 3.09
CA ARG A 18 1.93 11.94 2.14
C ARG A 18 2.17 10.98 0.99
N ARG A 19 1.17 10.16 0.69
CA ARG A 19 1.12 9.28 -0.48
C ARG A 19 0.09 9.86 -1.45
N ALA A 20 0.53 10.14 -2.67
CA ALA A 20 -0.33 10.52 -3.79
C ALA A 20 -0.06 9.58 -4.95
N ARG A 21 -0.89 9.66 -6.00
CA ARG A 21 -0.66 8.89 -7.22
C ARG A 21 0.68 9.29 -7.82
N GLY A 22 1.61 8.33 -7.92
CA GLY A 22 2.93 8.52 -8.52
C GLY A 22 3.93 9.33 -7.70
N ARG A 23 3.62 9.66 -6.43
CA ARG A 23 4.58 10.35 -5.55
C ARG A 23 4.37 10.01 -4.07
N ILE A 24 5.46 9.81 -3.36
CA ILE A 24 5.49 9.73 -1.89
C ILE A 24 6.41 10.83 -1.38
N THR A 25 5.94 11.64 -0.43
CA THR A 25 6.72 12.74 0.14
C THR A 25 6.82 12.62 1.65
N LEU A 26 7.99 12.96 2.18
CA LEU A 26 8.28 13.14 3.59
C LEU A 26 8.61 14.61 3.84
N SER A 27 7.85 15.27 4.70
CA SER A 27 8.20 16.59 5.24
C SER A 27 8.65 16.42 6.69
N VAL A 28 9.81 16.96 7.04
CA VAL A 28 10.38 16.88 8.39
C VAL A 28 10.68 18.27 8.92
N ARG A 29 10.33 18.52 10.18
CA ARG A 29 10.71 19.71 10.94
C ARG A 29 11.44 19.28 12.20
N ARG A 30 12.52 20.00 12.52
CA ARG A 30 13.31 19.80 13.73
C ARG A 30 13.19 21.00 14.66
N SER A 31 13.24 20.74 15.96
CA SER A 31 13.38 21.74 17.02
C SER A 31 14.48 21.33 18.01
N GLY A 32 15.11 22.31 18.64
CA GLY A 32 16.21 22.10 19.60
C GLY A 32 17.59 22.29 18.94
N ASP A 33 18.52 21.37 19.23
CA ASP A 33 19.86 21.36 18.65
C ASP A 33 19.82 21.37 17.11
N ARG A 34 20.70 22.17 16.49
CA ARG A 34 20.82 22.34 15.03
C ARG A 34 22.01 21.61 14.41
N THR A 35 22.72 20.79 15.19
CA THR A 35 23.80 19.93 14.68
C THR A 35 23.28 19.09 13.51
N PRO A 36 23.84 19.19 12.29
CA PRO A 36 23.30 18.53 11.11
C PRO A 36 23.12 17.02 11.30
N VAL A 37 21.98 16.47 10.85
CA VAL A 37 21.72 15.02 10.87
C VAL A 37 21.46 14.51 9.46
N GLU A 38 21.88 13.28 9.17
CA GLU A 38 21.50 12.60 7.93
C GLU A 38 20.05 12.13 8.05
N LEU A 39 19.25 12.40 7.01
CA LEU A 39 17.89 11.94 6.87
C LEU A 39 17.80 11.01 5.66
N VAL A 40 17.42 9.77 5.92
CA VAL A 40 17.21 8.73 4.90
C VAL A 40 15.71 8.46 4.77
N PHE A 41 15.17 8.61 3.57
CA PHE A 41 13.78 8.31 3.27
C PHE A 41 13.70 7.18 2.26
N SER A 42 13.17 6.02 2.67
CA SER A 42 13.12 4.78 1.87
C SER A 42 11.70 4.18 1.86
N PRO A 43 10.69 4.86 1.28
CA PRO A 43 9.34 4.33 1.22
C PRO A 43 9.25 3.07 0.35
N ALA A 44 8.44 2.10 0.80
CA ALA A 44 7.93 1.03 -0.05
C ALA A 44 7.03 1.62 -1.15
N LEU A 45 7.20 1.14 -2.37
CA LEU A 45 6.44 1.49 -3.57
C LEU A 45 5.41 0.41 -3.90
N PRO A 46 4.36 0.73 -4.67
CA PRO A 46 3.47 -0.28 -5.23
C PRO A 46 4.26 -1.35 -6.00
N LEU A 47 3.81 -2.61 -5.96
CA LEU A 47 4.58 -3.72 -6.53
C LEU A 47 4.72 -3.60 -8.04
N GLY A 48 5.96 -3.64 -8.53
CA GLY A 48 6.28 -3.42 -9.95
C GLY A 48 6.17 -1.95 -10.37
N ALA A 49 6.18 -1.01 -9.43
CA ALA A 49 6.39 0.40 -9.73
C ALA A 49 7.86 0.66 -10.08
N HIS A 50 8.07 1.66 -10.94
CA HIS A 50 9.39 2.15 -11.29
C HIS A 50 9.59 3.54 -10.69
N ALA A 51 10.58 3.68 -9.82
CA ALA A 51 11.03 4.99 -9.35
C ALA A 51 12.12 5.55 -10.27
N ALA A 52 12.05 6.85 -10.52
CA ALA A 52 13.04 7.57 -11.30
C ALA A 52 13.26 8.96 -10.71
N GLY A 53 14.50 9.45 -10.76
CA GLY A 53 14.87 10.78 -10.30
C GLY A 53 16.33 10.84 -9.86
N THR A 54 16.87 12.05 -9.84
CA THR A 54 18.23 12.31 -9.37
C THR A 54 18.37 11.93 -7.89
N GLY A 55 19.41 11.16 -7.56
CA GLY A 55 19.70 10.75 -6.17
C GLY A 55 18.77 9.68 -5.59
N VAL A 56 17.94 9.04 -6.42
CA VAL A 56 17.11 7.90 -6.02
C VAL A 56 17.90 6.60 -6.20
N THR A 57 18.00 5.79 -5.15
CA THR A 57 18.51 4.41 -5.21
C THR A 57 17.35 3.44 -5.03
N VAL A 58 17.15 2.52 -5.98
CA VAL A 58 16.06 1.53 -5.91
C VAL A 58 16.61 0.19 -5.42
N HIS A 59 15.90 -0.40 -4.45
CA HIS A 59 16.15 -1.75 -3.94
C HIS A 59 14.90 -2.60 -4.18
N GLU A 60 15.02 -3.60 -5.05
CA GLU A 60 13.91 -4.49 -5.40
C GLU A 60 14.11 -5.86 -4.74
N THR A 61 13.02 -6.39 -4.18
CA THR A 61 12.90 -7.78 -3.73
C THR A 61 11.68 -8.41 -4.41
N LEU A 62 11.48 -9.72 -4.22
CA LEU A 62 10.31 -10.41 -4.78
C LEU A 62 8.96 -9.90 -4.25
N GLY A 63 8.94 -9.28 -3.07
CA GLY A 63 7.73 -8.85 -2.38
C GLY A 63 7.69 -7.36 -2.04
N ASP A 64 8.72 -6.58 -2.37
CA ASP A 64 8.77 -5.15 -2.07
C ASP A 64 9.75 -4.41 -2.99
N VAL A 65 9.47 -3.13 -3.25
CA VAL A 65 10.34 -2.21 -3.97
C VAL A 65 10.51 -0.96 -3.10
N HIS A 66 11.72 -0.70 -2.64
CA HIS A 66 12.06 0.51 -1.90
C HIS A 66 12.81 1.48 -2.79
N ALA A 67 12.47 2.76 -2.71
CA ALA A 67 13.24 3.82 -3.33
C ALA A 67 13.78 4.75 -2.26
N THR A 68 15.09 4.88 -2.19
CA THR A 68 15.81 5.60 -1.16
C THR A 68 16.31 6.94 -1.68
N VAL A 69 16.05 8.00 -0.93
CA VAL A 69 16.64 9.34 -1.10
C VAL A 69 17.22 9.82 0.22
N ARG A 70 18.28 10.63 0.16
CA ARG A 70 19.02 11.11 1.33
C ARG A 70 19.16 12.63 1.29
N THR A 71 19.20 13.26 2.46
CA THR A 71 19.56 14.67 2.62
C THR A 71 20.18 14.91 3.99
N THR A 72 20.85 16.04 4.15
CA THR A 72 21.20 16.57 5.47
C THR A 72 20.08 17.47 5.97
N LEU A 73 19.66 17.30 7.23
CA LEU A 73 18.64 18.08 7.91
C LEU A 73 19.28 18.98 8.97
N VAL A 74 19.05 20.28 8.85
CA VAL A 74 19.37 21.28 9.89
C VAL A 74 18.09 21.68 10.61
N ASP A 75 17.17 22.37 9.92
CA ASP A 75 15.91 22.84 10.51
C ASP A 75 14.67 22.15 9.91
N SER A 76 14.59 22.06 8.59
CA SER A 76 13.50 21.39 7.89
C SER A 76 13.96 20.82 6.55
N ALA A 77 13.29 19.78 6.08
CA ALA A 77 13.55 19.18 4.78
C ALA A 77 12.25 18.60 4.20
N THR A 78 12.16 18.57 2.87
CA THR A 78 11.15 17.79 2.16
C THR A 78 11.85 16.86 1.17
N LEU A 79 11.62 15.56 1.32
CA LEU A 79 12.08 14.52 0.41
C LEU A 79 10.90 13.97 -0.38
N GLY A 80 11.14 13.58 -1.62
CA GLY A 80 10.11 13.01 -2.47
C GLY A 80 10.66 11.92 -3.36
N VAL A 81 9.89 10.84 -3.47
CA VAL A 81 10.11 9.79 -4.46
C VAL A 81 8.95 9.86 -5.45
N SER A 82 9.28 10.13 -6.71
CA SER A 82 8.34 9.97 -7.82
C SER A 82 8.42 8.56 -8.36
N TYR A 83 7.28 7.98 -8.71
CA TYR A 83 7.19 6.63 -9.27
C TYR A 83 6.08 6.55 -10.31
N SER A 84 6.17 5.55 -11.18
CA SER A 84 5.15 5.23 -12.17
C SER A 84 4.79 3.76 -12.10
N GLY A 85 3.58 3.41 -12.53
CA GLY A 85 3.13 2.03 -12.54
C GLY A 85 2.89 1.44 -11.15
N GLY A 86 2.99 0.11 -11.10
CA GLY A 86 2.81 -0.70 -9.91
C GLY A 86 1.37 -1.04 -9.56
N TRP A 87 1.23 -2.19 -8.88
CA TRP A 87 -0.03 -2.68 -8.34
C TRP A 87 -0.10 -2.37 -6.85
N SER A 88 -1.30 -2.01 -6.38
CA SER A 88 -1.61 -2.01 -4.94
C SER A 88 -3.08 -2.26 -4.70
N ILE A 89 -3.39 -2.66 -3.47
CA ILE A 89 -4.75 -2.86 -2.99
C ILE A 89 -4.96 -2.05 -1.72
N VAL A 90 -6.11 -1.42 -1.60
CA VAL A 90 -6.49 -0.61 -0.46
C VAL A 90 -7.76 -1.21 0.14
N PRO A 91 -7.71 -1.71 1.40
CA PRO A 91 -8.91 -2.17 2.09
C PRO A 91 -9.86 -1.00 2.37
N PRO A 92 -11.17 -1.27 2.59
CA PRO A 92 -12.11 -0.23 2.96
C PRO A 92 -11.76 0.36 4.34
N GLU A 93 -11.97 1.66 4.50
CA GLU A 93 -11.86 2.31 5.81
C GLU A 93 -13.03 1.88 6.70
N MET A 94 -12.72 1.19 7.80
CA MET A 94 -13.69 0.72 8.78
C MET A 94 -13.19 1.04 10.19
N PRO A 95 -13.32 2.30 10.64
CA PRO A 95 -12.83 2.69 11.96
C PRO A 95 -13.58 1.93 13.06
N PRO A 96 -12.88 1.24 13.98
CA PRO A 96 -13.53 0.57 15.09
C PRO A 96 -14.05 1.60 16.10
N MET A 97 -15.18 1.29 16.74
CA MET A 97 -15.64 2.02 17.93
C MET A 97 -14.85 1.56 19.17
N ILE A 98 -14.78 2.40 20.20
CA ILE A 98 -14.13 2.02 21.46
C ILE A 98 -14.88 0.81 22.06
N GLY A 99 -14.16 -0.27 22.35
CA GLY A 99 -14.72 -1.53 22.86
C GLY A 99 -15.17 -2.53 21.78
N ASP A 100 -15.21 -2.13 20.51
CA ASP A 100 -15.55 -3.02 19.41
C ASP A 100 -14.38 -3.94 19.03
N ARG A 101 -14.69 -5.20 18.72
CA ARG A 101 -13.74 -6.07 18.01
C ARG A 101 -13.51 -5.56 16.58
N SER A 102 -12.29 -5.72 16.07
CA SER A 102 -11.96 -5.32 14.71
C SER A 102 -12.76 -6.12 13.68
N LYS A 103 -13.47 -5.42 12.79
CA LYS A 103 -14.28 -5.99 11.70
C LYS A 103 -13.68 -5.70 10.31
N ALA A 104 -12.54 -4.98 10.28
CA ALA A 104 -11.90 -4.53 9.06
C ALA A 104 -11.13 -5.70 8.40
N PRO A 105 -11.23 -5.87 7.07
CA PRO A 105 -10.43 -6.88 6.41
C PRO A 105 -8.95 -6.46 6.41
N ARG A 106 -8.07 -7.45 6.27
CA ARG A 106 -6.62 -7.28 6.32
C ARG A 106 -5.98 -7.75 5.03
N VAL A 107 -4.93 -7.05 4.62
CA VAL A 107 -4.01 -7.51 3.58
C VAL A 107 -2.86 -8.20 4.30
N LEU A 108 -2.68 -9.50 4.08
CA LEU A 108 -1.65 -10.30 4.74
C LEU A 108 -0.34 -10.30 3.95
N SER A 109 -0.44 -10.43 2.63
CA SER A 109 0.71 -10.40 1.75
C SER A 109 0.33 -10.01 0.34
N GLU A 110 1.31 -9.45 -0.37
CA GLU A 110 1.21 -9.01 -1.75
C GLU A 110 2.44 -9.53 -2.49
N ARG A 111 2.27 -9.99 -3.73
CA ARG A 111 3.39 -10.38 -4.58
C ARG A 111 3.02 -10.27 -6.06
N LEU A 112 4.06 -10.20 -6.88
CA LEU A 112 3.92 -10.40 -8.33
C LEU A 112 4.23 -11.86 -8.69
N ALA A 113 3.46 -12.41 -9.62
CA ALA A 113 3.62 -13.75 -10.17
C ALA A 113 3.56 -13.72 -11.70
N GLY A 114 4.04 -14.79 -12.35
CA GLY A 114 4.03 -14.91 -13.81
C GLY A 114 4.74 -13.75 -14.52
N ALA A 115 6.00 -13.49 -14.16
CA ALA A 115 6.81 -12.38 -14.68
C ALA A 115 6.17 -10.97 -14.50
N GLY A 116 5.36 -10.81 -13.45
CA GLY A 116 4.66 -9.55 -13.16
C GLY A 116 3.32 -9.38 -13.88
N ALA A 117 2.86 -10.39 -14.63
CA ALA A 117 1.53 -10.37 -15.24
C ALA A 117 0.40 -10.44 -14.21
N ASN A 118 0.65 -11.13 -13.09
CA ASN A 118 -0.34 -11.38 -12.05
C ASN A 118 0.05 -10.71 -10.73
N TYR A 119 -0.85 -9.94 -10.17
CA TYR A 119 -0.77 -9.39 -8.82
C TYR A 119 -1.58 -10.29 -7.88
N VAL A 120 -0.90 -10.93 -6.93
CA VAL A 120 -1.49 -11.92 -6.03
C VAL A 120 -1.51 -11.35 -4.63
N VAL A 121 -2.69 -11.37 -4.02
CA VAL A 121 -2.92 -10.82 -2.68
C VAL A 121 -3.53 -11.88 -1.78
N SER A 122 -2.94 -12.08 -0.61
CA SER A 122 -3.57 -12.83 0.47
C SER A 122 -4.33 -11.86 1.37
N LEU A 123 -5.61 -12.12 1.56
CA LEU A 123 -6.53 -11.30 2.33
C LEU A 123 -7.11 -12.10 3.49
N GLU A 124 -7.52 -11.38 4.53
CA GLU A 124 -8.28 -11.92 5.64
C GLU A 124 -9.52 -11.06 5.88
N GLY A 125 -10.66 -11.69 6.14
CA GLY A 125 -11.92 -11.00 6.42
C GLY A 125 -12.85 -11.89 7.25
N LEU A 126 -13.87 -11.29 7.87
CA LEU A 126 -14.86 -12.06 8.62
C LEU A 126 -15.62 -13.01 7.69
N ALA A 127 -15.81 -14.25 8.16
CA ALA A 127 -16.52 -15.29 7.44
C ALA A 127 -17.91 -14.81 6.95
N GLY A 128 -18.25 -15.14 5.70
CA GLY A 128 -19.53 -14.78 5.08
C GLY A 128 -19.73 -13.29 4.77
N ARG A 129 -18.71 -12.44 4.95
CA ARG A 129 -18.81 -11.01 4.65
C ARG A 129 -18.20 -10.65 3.31
N THR A 130 -18.78 -9.64 2.68
CA THR A 130 -18.28 -9.00 1.46
C THR A 130 -17.62 -7.67 1.80
N TYR A 131 -16.44 -7.43 1.26
CA TYR A 131 -15.70 -6.18 1.43
C TYR A 131 -15.29 -5.60 0.08
N GLY A 132 -15.44 -4.28 -0.07
CA GLY A 132 -14.99 -3.55 -1.26
C GLY A 132 -13.53 -3.09 -1.12
N PHE A 133 -12.64 -3.63 -1.94
CA PHE A 133 -11.24 -3.23 -2.02
C PHE A 133 -11.01 -2.36 -3.25
N ARG A 134 -10.23 -1.30 -3.10
CA ARG A 134 -9.77 -0.49 -4.23
C ARG A 134 -8.44 -1.01 -4.72
N VAL A 135 -8.39 -1.53 -5.94
CA VAL A 135 -7.17 -1.95 -6.61
C VAL A 135 -6.65 -0.80 -7.47
N MET A 136 -5.39 -0.43 -7.27
CA MET A 136 -4.68 0.50 -8.14
C MET A 136 -3.84 -0.32 -9.11
N ALA A 137 -4.12 -0.17 -10.41
CA ALA A 137 -3.37 -0.82 -11.48
C ALA A 137 -2.21 0.07 -11.97
N PRO A 138 -1.20 -0.50 -12.67
CA PRO A 138 -0.07 0.25 -13.21
C PRO A 138 -0.46 1.36 -14.20
N GLY A 139 -1.65 1.25 -14.81
CA GLY A 139 -2.16 2.24 -15.75
C GLY A 139 -3.66 2.09 -15.98
N VAL A 140 -4.22 3.03 -16.74
CA VAL A 140 -5.66 3.07 -17.04
C VAL A 140 -6.10 1.85 -17.86
N THR A 141 -5.29 1.42 -18.83
CA THR A 141 -5.57 0.21 -19.64
C THR A 141 -5.63 -1.05 -18.77
N ALA A 142 -4.66 -1.22 -17.88
CA ALA A 142 -4.63 -2.33 -16.93
C ALA A 142 -5.85 -2.29 -16.00
N ALA A 143 -6.24 -1.12 -15.49
CA ALA A 143 -7.45 -0.98 -14.67
C ALA A 143 -8.72 -1.37 -15.43
N ARG A 144 -8.89 -0.92 -16.68
CA ARG A 144 -10.07 -1.21 -17.50
C ARG A 144 -10.19 -2.70 -17.87
N THR A 145 -9.07 -3.35 -18.11
CA THR A 145 -9.00 -4.78 -18.48
C THR A 145 -8.80 -5.71 -17.30
N LEU A 146 -8.82 -5.17 -16.08
CA LEU A 146 -8.58 -5.93 -14.87
C LEU A 146 -9.59 -7.07 -14.73
N ALA A 147 -9.08 -8.29 -14.58
CA ALA A 147 -9.81 -9.47 -14.18
C ALA A 147 -9.28 -9.96 -12.83
N ALA A 148 -10.18 -10.40 -11.96
CA ALA A 148 -9.85 -10.93 -10.65
C ALA A 148 -10.46 -12.33 -10.51
N SER A 149 -9.70 -13.24 -9.90
CA SER A 149 -10.19 -14.55 -9.46
C SER A 149 -9.80 -14.76 -8.00
N ALA A 150 -10.60 -15.53 -7.28
CA ALA A 150 -10.38 -15.86 -5.87
C ALA A 150 -10.26 -17.39 -5.70
N SER A 151 -9.52 -17.82 -4.68
CA SER A 151 -9.43 -19.22 -4.27
C SER A 151 -9.90 -19.41 -2.82
N ALA A 152 -9.79 -20.64 -2.30
CA ALA A 152 -10.20 -21.00 -0.95
C ALA A 152 -11.71 -20.78 -0.67
N GLY A 153 -12.56 -20.92 -1.69
CA GLY A 153 -14.02 -20.77 -1.55
C GLY A 153 -14.51 -19.32 -1.45
N ALA A 154 -13.62 -18.34 -1.49
CA ALA A 154 -14.00 -16.94 -1.65
C ALA A 154 -14.51 -16.66 -3.07
N THR A 155 -15.36 -15.64 -3.20
CA THR A 155 -15.77 -15.11 -4.51
C THR A 155 -15.26 -13.69 -4.68
N VAL A 156 -14.98 -13.30 -5.92
CA VAL A 156 -14.59 -11.94 -6.27
C VAL A 156 -15.38 -11.44 -7.46
N THR A 157 -15.88 -10.23 -7.37
CA THR A 157 -16.47 -9.50 -8.49
C THR A 157 -15.69 -8.21 -8.70
N THR A 158 -15.72 -7.67 -9.92
CA THR A 158 -15.12 -6.37 -10.20
C THR A 158 -16.23 -5.34 -10.39
N ALA A 159 -16.07 -4.17 -9.80
CA ALA A 159 -17.02 -3.06 -9.87
C ALA A 159 -16.26 -1.76 -10.20
N GLY A 160 -16.94 -0.77 -10.82
CA GLY A 160 -16.48 0.62 -10.98
C GLY A 160 -15.01 0.89 -11.34
N VAL A 161 -14.75 1.51 -12.50
CA VAL A 161 -13.39 1.95 -12.88
C VAL A 161 -13.27 3.47 -12.78
N ALA A 162 -12.25 3.96 -12.09
CA ALA A 162 -11.93 5.39 -11.98
C ALA A 162 -10.44 5.64 -12.16
N GLY A 163 -10.05 6.18 -13.31
CA GLY A 163 -8.64 6.38 -13.66
C GLY A 163 -7.87 5.05 -13.70
N ALA A 164 -6.84 4.91 -12.87
CA ALA A 164 -6.10 3.65 -12.68
C ALA A 164 -6.63 2.81 -11.51
N GLY A 165 -7.69 3.27 -10.83
CA GLY A 165 -8.36 2.52 -9.77
C GLY A 165 -9.52 1.68 -10.30
N ARG A 166 -9.71 0.50 -9.73
CA ARG A 166 -10.91 -0.31 -9.92
C ARG A 166 -11.34 -0.91 -8.59
N MET A 167 -12.64 -0.97 -8.33
CA MET A 167 -13.16 -1.65 -7.16
C MET A 167 -13.24 -3.16 -7.44
N ILE A 168 -12.92 -3.95 -6.44
CA ILE A 168 -13.27 -5.37 -6.40
C ILE A 168 -14.04 -5.62 -5.11
N GLU A 169 -15.03 -6.51 -5.17
CA GLU A 169 -15.73 -6.97 -3.98
C GLU A 169 -15.32 -8.42 -3.74
N VAL A 170 -14.83 -8.69 -2.54
CA VAL A 170 -14.40 -10.04 -2.13
C VAL A 170 -15.35 -10.52 -1.06
N THR A 171 -16.00 -11.65 -1.31
CA THR A 171 -16.83 -12.34 -0.32
C THR A 171 -16.04 -13.49 0.27
N PHE A 172 -15.86 -13.44 1.58
CA PHE A 172 -15.12 -14.44 2.34
C PHE A 172 -16.01 -15.65 2.65
N PRO A 173 -15.49 -16.89 2.54
CA PRO A 173 -16.27 -18.10 2.74
C PRO A 173 -16.73 -18.23 4.20
N ILE A 174 -17.84 -18.95 4.41
CA ILE A 174 -18.32 -19.32 5.76
C ILE A 174 -17.64 -20.61 6.26
N ALA A 175 -17.17 -21.47 5.35
CA ALA A 175 -16.69 -22.80 5.69
C ALA A 175 -15.41 -22.78 6.55
N GLY A 176 -15.47 -23.45 7.71
CA GLY A 176 -14.30 -23.72 8.58
C GLY A 176 -13.99 -22.64 9.63
N ALA A 177 -14.81 -21.60 9.76
CA ALA A 177 -14.70 -20.60 10.81
C ALA A 177 -16.01 -20.51 11.61
N ASP A 178 -15.90 -20.26 12.91
CA ASP A 178 -17.04 -19.80 13.71
C ASP A 178 -17.55 -18.46 13.13
N ALA A 179 -18.80 -18.07 13.37
CA ALA A 179 -19.42 -16.86 12.79
C ALA A 179 -18.66 -15.54 13.09
N ASP A 180 -17.71 -15.57 14.03
CA ASP A 180 -16.84 -14.47 14.43
C ASP A 180 -15.38 -14.61 13.95
N GLY A 181 -15.05 -15.67 13.20
CA GLY A 181 -13.70 -15.99 12.74
C GLY A 181 -13.31 -15.25 11.47
N TYR A 182 -12.04 -14.86 11.40
CA TYR A 182 -11.43 -14.41 10.15
C TYR A 182 -11.10 -15.62 9.29
N THR A 183 -11.40 -15.52 7.99
CA THR A 183 -11.04 -16.51 6.99
C THR A 183 -10.10 -15.89 5.97
N ALA A 184 -9.16 -16.70 5.49
CA ALA A 184 -8.21 -16.27 4.47
C ALA A 184 -8.79 -16.47 3.06
N ALA A 185 -8.46 -15.55 2.16
CA ALA A 185 -8.74 -15.66 0.74
C ALA A 185 -7.48 -15.26 -0.04
N VAL A 186 -7.22 -15.92 -1.17
CA VAL A 186 -6.19 -15.48 -2.12
C VAL A 186 -6.88 -14.94 -3.36
N VAL A 187 -6.59 -13.69 -3.71
CA VAL A 187 -7.11 -13.03 -4.91
C VAL A 187 -5.96 -12.86 -5.90
N THR A 188 -6.16 -13.35 -7.12
CA THR A 188 -5.25 -13.14 -8.24
C THR A 188 -5.85 -12.13 -9.18
N ILE A 189 -5.10 -11.08 -9.48
CA ILE A 189 -5.49 -9.96 -10.30
C ILE A 189 -4.59 -9.93 -11.53
N SER A 190 -5.20 -9.80 -12.70
CA SER A 190 -4.50 -9.68 -13.98
C SER A 190 -5.07 -8.51 -14.77
N GLY A 191 -4.26 -7.90 -15.63
CA GLY A 191 -4.70 -6.84 -16.53
C GLY A 191 -3.70 -6.67 -17.67
N ARG A 192 -4.15 -6.21 -18.83
CA ARG A 192 -3.23 -5.94 -19.94
C ARG A 192 -2.35 -4.76 -19.59
N ARG A 193 -1.03 -5.00 -19.56
CA ARG A 193 -0.04 -3.92 -19.58
C ARG A 193 -0.09 -3.27 -20.98
N PRO A 194 0.10 -1.95 -21.08
CA PRO A 194 0.26 -1.29 -22.38
C PRO A 194 1.49 -1.82 -23.12
#